data_AF-A0A0Q0XKA5-F1
#
_entry.id   AF-A0A0Q0XKA5-F1
#
_cell.length_a   1.000
_cell.length_b   1.000
_cell.length_c   1.000
_cell.angle_alpha   90.00
_cell.angle_beta   90.00
_cell.angle_gamma   90.00
#
_symmetry.space_group_name_H-M   'P 1'
#
loop_
_entity.id
_entity.type
_entity.pdbx_description
1 polymer ?
#
loop_
_entity_poly.entity_id
_entity_poly.type
_entity_poly.pdbx_seq_one_letter_code
_entity_poly.pdbx_strand_id
1 'polypeptide(L)'
;MDIFLRWEDTERAVIENGIETERDAGKPLQIITIDAAGNLSAFTSVLATVTPCKLWAFIFANIMNIKSLNDVITNQKLVKIKNEIDLGKTVCKNTCDDLSVCGGDPAMKLCENNTFAGTETTECRPAIKVRTDALLEYLETLPYK
;
A
#
# COMPACT_ATOMS: atom_id res chain seq x y z
N MET A 1 -14.67 20.70 -11.76
CA MET A 1 -14.13 21.24 -10.50
C MET A 1 -13.39 20.08 -9.88
N ASP A 2 -12.13 19.92 -10.26
CA ASP A 2 -11.32 18.79 -9.81
C ASP A 2 -10.94 19.06 -8.36
N ILE A 3 -11.65 18.39 -7.46
CA ILE A 3 -11.27 18.35 -6.05
C ILE A 3 -9.99 17.51 -6.00
N PHE A 4 -8.84 18.17 -6.08
CA PHE A 4 -7.62 17.61 -5.51
C PHE A 4 -7.85 17.53 -4.00
N LEU A 5 -8.37 16.37 -3.56
CA LEU A 5 -8.39 16.03 -2.14
C LEU A 5 -6.94 16.05 -1.68
N ARG A 6 -6.63 16.91 -0.71
CA ARG A 6 -5.32 16.85 -0.06
C ARG A 6 -5.32 15.62 0.85
N TRP A 7 -4.14 15.15 1.21
CA TRP A 7 -4.01 13.98 2.09
C TRP A 7 -4.78 14.16 3.41
N GLU A 8 -4.82 15.40 3.91
CA GLU A 8 -5.56 15.77 5.12
C GLU A 8 -7.08 15.61 4.97
N ASP A 9 -7.64 15.80 3.77
CA ASP A 9 -9.09 15.63 3.53
C ASP A 9 -9.48 14.16 3.60
N THR A 10 -8.64 13.26 3.06
CA THR A 10 -8.82 11.82 3.14
C THR A 10 -8.65 11.32 4.57
N GLU A 11 -7.62 11.81 5.28
CA GLU A 11 -7.36 11.44 6.68
C GLU A 11 -8.48 11.90 7.60
N ARG A 12 -9.00 13.11 7.41
CA ARG A 12 -10.17 13.61 8.12
C ARG A 12 -11.41 12.77 7.82
N ALA A 13 -11.61 12.34 6.57
CA ALA A 13 -12.74 11.48 6.22
C ALA A 13 -12.66 10.09 6.90
N VAL A 14 -11.46 9.54 7.04
CA VAL A 14 -11.20 8.29 7.79
C VAL A 14 -11.55 8.48 9.26
N ILE A 15 -11.02 9.55 9.87
CA ILE A 15 -11.20 9.84 11.30
C ILE A 15 -12.67 10.13 11.63
N GLU A 16 -13.32 11.03 10.88
CA GLU A 16 -14.68 11.48 11.19
C GLU A 16 -15.76 10.48 10.78
N ASN A 17 -15.55 9.71 9.70
CA ASN A 17 -16.59 8.84 9.14
C ASN A 17 -16.29 7.34 9.27
N GLY A 18 -15.16 6.97 9.88
CA GLY A 18 -14.75 5.57 10.04
C GLY A 18 -14.48 4.84 8.72
N ILE A 19 -14.14 5.57 7.66
CA ILE A 19 -13.77 5.00 6.36
C ILE A 19 -12.36 4.42 6.50
N GLU A 20 -12.15 3.12 6.27
CA GLU A 20 -10.79 2.57 6.22
C GLU A 20 -10.10 2.98 4.91
N THR A 21 -8.90 3.57 5.01
CA THR A 21 -8.02 3.78 3.86
C THR A 21 -7.52 2.44 3.35
N GLU A 22 -7.60 2.25 2.04
CA GLU A 22 -6.97 1.12 1.38
C GLU A 22 -5.90 1.60 0.40
N ARG A 23 -4.67 1.06 0.53
CA ARG A 23 -3.60 1.34 -0.42
C ARG A 23 -3.71 0.43 -1.63
N ASP A 24 -3.91 1.03 -2.81
CA ASP A 24 -3.91 0.33 -4.10
C ASP A 24 -2.60 -0.42 -4.36
N ALA A 25 -1.48 0.07 -3.81
CA ALA A 25 -0.15 -0.51 -3.97
C ALA A 25 -0.01 -1.96 -3.49
N GLY A 26 -0.89 -2.42 -2.58
CA GLY A 26 -0.89 -3.80 -2.09
C GLY A 26 -1.84 -4.75 -2.83
N LYS A 27 -2.69 -4.22 -3.73
CA LYS A 27 -3.66 -5.02 -4.48
C LYS A 27 -3.12 -5.33 -5.88
N PRO A 28 -2.97 -6.61 -6.24
CA PRO A 28 -2.59 -7.00 -7.58
C PRO A 28 -3.51 -6.38 -8.65
N LEU A 29 -2.90 -5.85 -9.72
CA LEU A 29 -3.54 -5.29 -10.91
C LEU A 29 -4.40 -4.03 -10.70
N GLN A 30 -4.50 -3.47 -9.49
CA GLN A 30 -5.00 -2.10 -9.33
C GLN A 30 -4.05 -1.09 -9.98
N ILE A 31 -2.75 -1.39 -9.93
CA ILE A 31 -1.72 -0.66 -10.65
C ILE A 31 -0.90 -1.68 -11.42
N ILE A 32 -0.71 -1.43 -12.72
CA ILE A 32 0.09 -2.27 -13.61
C ILE A 32 1.31 -1.45 -14.03
N THR A 33 2.50 -2.00 -13.82
CA THR A 33 3.75 -1.40 -14.26
C THR A 33 4.36 -2.24 -15.37
N ILE A 34 4.71 -1.60 -16.48
CA ILE A 34 5.34 -2.25 -17.63
C ILE A 34 6.66 -1.55 -17.94
N ASP A 35 7.76 -2.30 -18.05
CA ASP A 35 9.06 -1.74 -18.45
C ASP A 35 9.23 -1.67 -19.98
N ALA A 36 10.33 -1.06 -20.44
CA ALA A 36 10.62 -0.90 -21.86
C ALA A 36 10.82 -2.22 -22.63
N ALA A 37 11.07 -3.33 -21.94
CA ALA A 37 11.17 -4.67 -22.53
C ALA A 37 9.81 -5.42 -22.52
N GLY A 38 8.75 -4.78 -22.00
CA GLY A 38 7.42 -5.36 -21.89
C GLY A 38 7.23 -6.24 -20.65
N ASN A 39 8.16 -6.26 -19.70
CA ASN A 39 7.98 -7.01 -18.45
C ASN A 39 6.91 -6.33 -17.59
N LEU A 40 6.00 -7.14 -17.07
CA LEU A 40 4.83 -6.70 -16.34
C LEU A 40 4.96 -7.04 -14.85
N SER A 41 4.75 -6.02 -14.02
CA SER A 41 4.44 -6.14 -12.59
C SER A 41 2.96 -5.82 -12.35
N ALA A 42 2.37 -6.51 -11.39
CA ALA A 42 1.00 -6.31 -10.95
C ALA A 42 0.88 -5.28 -9.81
N PHE A 43 1.93 -4.48 -9.59
CA PHE A 43 2.02 -3.50 -8.51
C PHE A 43 2.59 -2.16 -9.01
N THR A 44 2.64 -1.16 -8.11
CA THR A 44 3.24 0.16 -8.35
C THR A 44 4.69 0.07 -8.83
N SER A 45 5.17 1.11 -9.51
CA SER A 45 6.57 1.20 -9.93
C SER A 45 7.53 1.14 -8.74
N VAL A 46 7.16 1.73 -7.59
CA VAL A 46 7.95 1.66 -6.35
C VAL A 46 8.09 0.21 -5.89
N LEU A 47 7.00 -0.53 -5.72
CA LEU A 47 7.07 -1.93 -5.30
C LEU A 47 7.73 -2.81 -6.37
N ALA A 48 7.54 -2.50 -7.65
CA ALA A 48 8.16 -3.20 -8.76
C ALA A 48 9.68 -3.00 -8.83
N THR A 49 10.21 -1.91 -8.26
CA THR A 49 11.64 -1.52 -8.38
C THR A 49 12.39 -1.44 -7.05
N VAL A 50 11.74 -1.72 -5.91
CA VAL A 50 12.37 -1.68 -4.58
C VAL A 50 13.67 -2.49 -4.57
N THR A 51 14.75 -1.82 -4.16
CA THR A 51 16.14 -2.32 -4.03
C THR A 51 16.56 -2.08 -2.56
N PRO A 52 17.22 -3.02 -1.83
CA PRO A 52 18.13 -4.09 -2.28
C PRO A 52 17.47 -5.46 -2.57
N CYS A 53 16.15 -5.58 -2.46
CA CYS A 53 15.43 -6.85 -2.62
C CYS A 53 15.01 -7.14 -4.08
N LYS A 54 15.98 -7.47 -4.94
CA LYS A 54 15.83 -8.08 -6.28
C LYS A 54 14.83 -7.37 -7.23
N LEU A 55 15.37 -6.54 -8.12
CA LEU A 55 14.70 -5.88 -9.26
C LEU A 55 13.79 -6.79 -10.13
N TRP A 56 13.94 -8.12 -10.05
CA TRP A 56 13.22 -9.13 -10.81
C TRP A 56 12.21 -9.94 -9.97
N ALA A 57 12.12 -9.67 -8.66
CA ALA A 57 11.22 -10.37 -7.76
C ALA A 57 9.74 -10.04 -7.99
N PHE A 58 9.42 -8.98 -8.74
CA PHE A 58 8.03 -8.55 -8.94
C PHE A 58 7.60 -8.50 -10.40
N ILE A 59 8.34 -9.15 -11.29
CA ILE A 59 7.90 -9.44 -12.66
C ILE A 59 7.10 -10.74 -12.66
N PHE A 60 5.92 -10.71 -13.27
CA PHE A 60 4.97 -11.83 -13.32
C PHE A 60 4.64 -12.30 -14.74
N ALA A 61 4.89 -11.46 -15.74
CA ALA A 61 4.66 -11.78 -17.14
C ALA A 61 5.49 -10.87 -18.04
N ASN A 62 5.47 -11.16 -19.35
CA ASN A 62 5.80 -10.19 -20.38
C ASN A 62 4.54 -9.97 -21.22
N ILE A 63 4.18 -8.72 -21.52
CA ILE A 63 2.94 -8.38 -22.22
C ILE A 63 2.85 -9.00 -23.62
N MET A 64 3.99 -9.30 -24.24
CA MET A 64 4.05 -9.91 -25.57
C MET A 64 3.75 -11.42 -25.54
N ASN A 65 3.80 -12.04 -24.35
CA ASN A 65 3.72 -13.48 -24.17
C ASN A 65 2.42 -13.96 -23.49
N ILE A 66 1.58 -13.04 -23.02
CA ILE A 66 0.29 -13.35 -22.37
C ILE A 66 -0.87 -13.12 -23.33
N LYS A 67 -1.95 -13.89 -23.15
CA LYS A 67 -3.18 -13.73 -23.91
C LYS A 67 -4.13 -12.75 -23.22
N SER A 68 -4.05 -12.68 -21.90
CA SER A 68 -4.88 -11.80 -21.08
C SER A 68 -4.23 -11.47 -19.74
N LEU A 69 -4.72 -10.44 -19.05
CA LEU A 69 -4.30 -10.14 -17.68
C LEU A 69 -4.68 -11.25 -16.68
N ASN A 70 -5.67 -12.10 -16.98
CA ASN A 70 -6.01 -13.25 -16.14
C ASN A 70 -4.87 -14.26 -16.04
N ASP A 71 -4.02 -14.33 -17.07
CA ASP A 71 -2.82 -15.18 -17.06
C ASP A 71 -1.82 -14.72 -15.98
N VAL A 72 -1.87 -13.44 -15.61
CA VAL A 72 -1.02 -12.85 -14.56
C VAL A 72 -1.58 -13.16 -13.17
N ILE A 73 -2.91 -13.08 -12.98
CA ILE A 73 -3.58 -13.31 -11.68
C ILE A 73 -3.33 -14.73 -11.16
N THR A 74 -3.26 -15.70 -12.07
CA THR A 74 -3.03 -17.12 -11.74
C THR A 74 -1.55 -17.44 -11.48
N ASN A 75 -0.65 -16.48 -11.62
CA ASN A 75 0.77 -16.67 -11.34
C ASN A 75 0.99 -16.99 -9.85
N GLN A 76 1.52 -18.18 -9.55
CA GLN A 76 1.71 -18.65 -8.18
C GLN A 76 2.59 -17.72 -7.33
N LYS A 77 3.56 -17.04 -7.94
CA LYS A 77 4.43 -16.07 -7.26
C LYS A 77 3.62 -14.85 -6.81
N LEU A 78 2.74 -14.35 -7.67
CA LEU A 78 1.85 -13.23 -7.36
C LEU A 78 0.89 -13.60 -6.22
N VAL A 79 0.30 -14.80 -6.28
CA VAL A 79 -0.58 -15.31 -5.22
C VAL A 79 0.15 -15.36 -3.87
N LYS A 80 1.39 -15.87 -3.83
CA LYS A 80 2.19 -15.91 -2.60
C LYS A 80 2.47 -14.51 -2.05
N ILE A 81 2.92 -13.59 -2.88
CA ILE A 81 3.22 -12.20 -2.48
C ILE A 81 1.95 -11.52 -1.95
N LYS A 82 0.82 -11.69 -2.64
CA LYS A 82 -0.46 -11.15 -2.19
C LYS A 82 -0.81 -11.66 -0.78
N ASN A 83 -0.67 -12.96 -0.55
CA ASN A 83 -0.96 -13.55 0.77
C ASN A 83 -0.05 -13.01 1.87
N GLU A 84 1.23 -12.76 1.58
CA GLU A 84 2.15 -12.16 2.55
C GLU A 84 1.80 -10.68 2.85
N ILE A 85 1.37 -9.92 1.83
CA ILE A 85 0.87 -8.55 2.01
C ILE A 85 -0.39 -8.55 2.88
N ASP A 86 -1.36 -9.44 2.59
CA ASP A 86 -2.59 -9.56 3.37
C ASP A 86 -2.30 -9.95 4.82
N LEU A 87 -1.32 -10.85 5.04
CA LEU A 87 -0.85 -11.21 6.37
C LEU A 87 -0.28 -9.98 7.10
N GLY A 88 0.58 -9.20 6.45
CA GLY A 88 1.12 -7.97 7.03
C GLY A 88 0.06 -6.94 7.38
N LYS A 89 -0.98 -6.79 6.56
CA LYS A 89 -2.14 -5.95 6.88
C LYS A 89 -2.87 -6.49 8.11
N THR A 90 -3.05 -7.80 8.20
CA THR A 90 -3.69 -8.45 9.36
C THR A 90 -2.90 -8.22 10.64
N VAL A 91 -1.57 -8.32 10.61
CA VAL A 91 -0.74 -8.03 11.79
C VAL A 91 -0.92 -6.57 12.21
N CYS A 92 -0.80 -5.62 11.28
CA CYS A 92 -1.04 -4.21 11.61
C CYS A 92 -2.43 -3.95 12.18
N LYS A 93 -3.48 -4.63 11.68
CA LYS A 93 -4.85 -4.46 12.14
C LYS A 93 -5.01 -4.84 13.61
N ASN A 94 -4.18 -5.77 14.08
CA ASN A 94 -4.21 -6.25 15.46
C ASN A 94 -3.27 -5.47 16.39
N THR A 95 -2.37 -4.63 15.86
CA THR A 95 -1.29 -4.01 16.65
C THR A 95 -1.14 -2.50 16.46
N CYS A 96 -1.91 -1.86 15.58
CA CYS A 96 -1.76 -0.45 15.22
C CYS A 96 -3.12 0.20 14.94
N ASP A 97 -3.50 1.18 15.76
CA ASP A 97 -4.77 1.90 15.64
C ASP A 97 -4.81 2.74 14.34
N ASP A 98 -3.66 3.24 13.88
CA ASP A 98 -3.54 4.05 12.66
C ASP A 98 -3.56 3.24 11.35
N LEU A 99 -3.79 1.92 11.39
CA LEU A 99 -3.89 1.15 10.15
C LEU A 99 -5.04 1.66 9.27
N SER A 100 -6.16 2.02 9.88
CA SER A 100 -7.32 2.58 9.17
C SER A 100 -6.95 3.85 8.42
N VAL A 101 -5.98 4.62 8.90
CA VAL A 101 -5.48 5.83 8.25
C VAL A 101 -4.48 5.51 7.13
N CYS A 102 -3.49 4.66 7.41
CA CYS A 102 -2.37 4.46 6.48
C CYS A 102 -2.57 3.35 5.44
N GLY A 103 -3.45 2.37 5.70
CA GLY A 103 -3.69 1.19 4.87
C GLY A 103 -2.54 0.16 4.79
N GLY A 104 -1.36 0.50 5.33
CA GLY A 104 -0.13 -0.31 5.34
C GLY A 104 0.62 -0.32 4.01
N ASP A 105 1.86 0.17 3.99
CA ASP A 105 2.68 0.18 2.77
C ASP A 105 3.49 -1.12 2.59
N PRO A 106 3.20 -1.94 1.56
CA PRO A 106 3.92 -3.19 1.33
C PRO A 106 5.37 -2.98 0.89
N ALA A 107 5.67 -1.90 0.15
CA ALA A 107 7.00 -1.62 -0.36
C ALA A 107 7.96 -1.20 0.76
N MET A 108 7.50 -0.35 1.68
CA MET A 108 8.30 0.05 2.85
C MET A 108 8.52 -1.12 3.80
N LYS A 109 7.49 -1.94 4.05
CA LYS A 109 7.65 -3.16 4.86
C LYS A 109 8.68 -4.10 4.26
N LEU A 110 8.61 -4.35 2.95
CA LEU A 110 9.60 -5.20 2.29
C LEU A 110 11.01 -4.60 2.36
N CYS A 111 11.15 -3.29 2.11
CA CYS A 111 12.44 -2.62 2.08
C CYS A 111 13.12 -2.61 3.46
N GLU A 112 12.38 -2.28 4.51
CA GLU A 112 12.93 -2.08 5.85
C GLU A 112 12.97 -3.39 6.66
N ASN A 113 11.93 -4.22 6.54
CA ASN A 113 11.77 -5.42 7.35
C ASN A 113 12.16 -6.71 6.61
N ASN A 114 12.50 -6.63 5.32
CA ASN A 114 12.75 -7.79 4.44
C ASN A 114 11.58 -8.77 4.35
N THR A 115 10.37 -8.35 4.71
CA THR A 115 9.15 -9.15 4.66
C THR A 115 7.92 -8.27 4.53
N PHE A 116 6.91 -8.74 3.79
CA PHE A 116 5.60 -8.07 3.76
C PHE A 116 4.80 -8.25 5.06
N ALA A 117 5.12 -9.27 5.86
CA ALA A 117 4.47 -9.55 7.13
C ALA A 117 4.94 -8.65 8.29
N GLY A 118 5.86 -7.72 8.01
CA GLY A 118 6.33 -6.74 8.99
C GLY A 118 5.25 -5.72 9.38
N THR A 119 5.50 -5.01 10.48
CA THR A 119 4.60 -3.99 11.01
C THR A 119 5.14 -2.58 10.81
N GLU A 120 5.72 -1.99 11.86
CA GLU A 120 6.18 -0.60 11.85
C GLU A 120 7.34 -0.42 10.87
N THR A 121 7.29 0.68 10.13
CA THR A 121 8.34 1.18 9.24
C THR A 121 8.73 2.59 9.69
N THR A 122 9.81 3.12 9.14
CA THR A 122 10.34 4.43 9.50
C THR A 122 9.34 5.54 9.18
N GLU A 123 8.52 5.40 8.14
CA GLU A 123 7.45 6.36 7.81
C GLU A 123 6.29 6.35 8.82
N CYS A 124 6.06 5.24 9.51
CA CYS A 124 4.88 5.08 10.38
C CYS A 124 4.86 6.12 11.51
N ARG A 125 6.02 6.51 12.04
CA ARG A 125 6.08 7.46 13.17
C ARG A 125 5.86 8.90 12.74
N PRO A 126 6.76 9.53 11.96
CA PRO A 126 6.65 10.95 11.65
C PRO A 126 5.53 11.24 10.63
N ALA A 127 5.29 10.32 9.69
CA ALA A 127 4.42 10.58 8.55
C ALA A 127 3.05 9.92 8.65
N ILE A 128 2.78 9.10 9.66
CA ILE A 128 1.42 8.61 9.93
C ILE A 128 1.04 9.07 11.33
N LYS A 129 1.56 8.40 12.38
CA LYS A 129 1.18 8.60 13.78
C LYS A 129 1.21 10.06 14.22
N VAL A 130 2.36 10.74 14.08
CA VAL A 130 2.49 12.14 14.53
C VAL A 130 1.54 13.08 13.79
N ARG A 131 1.28 12.85 12.49
CA ARG A 131 0.33 13.67 11.73
C ARG A 131 -1.10 13.37 12.15
N THR A 132 -1.44 12.09 12.31
CA THR A 132 -2.76 11.64 12.74
C THR A 132 -3.09 12.18 14.13
N ASP A 133 -2.15 12.09 15.08
CA ASP A 133 -2.27 12.64 16.44
C ASP A 133 -2.50 14.16 16.40
N ALA A 134 -1.72 14.89 15.61
CA ALA A 134 -1.86 16.35 15.49
C ALA A 134 -3.20 16.75 14.85
N LEU A 135 -3.69 15.98 13.87
CA LEU A 135 -4.99 16.21 13.26
C LEU A 135 -6.13 15.90 14.24
N LEU A 136 -6.03 14.81 14.99
CA LEU A 136 -7.00 14.45 16.04
C LEU A 136 -7.08 15.55 17.09
N GLU A 137 -5.94 16.00 17.63
CA GLU A 137 -5.87 17.10 18.60
C GLU A 137 -6.54 18.37 18.05
N TYR A 138 -6.28 18.71 16.78
CA TYR A 138 -6.94 19.86 16.15
C TYR A 138 -8.46 19.67 16.01
N LEU A 139 -8.92 18.50 15.55
CA LEU A 139 -10.35 18.22 15.36
C LEU A 139 -11.10 18.26 16.69
N GLU A 140 -10.49 17.83 17.79
CA GLU A 140 -11.06 17.92 19.14
C GLU A 140 -11.25 19.37 19.64
N THR A 141 -10.52 20.34 19.08
CA THR A 141 -10.72 21.77 19.40
C THR A 141 -11.91 22.39 18.66
N LEU A 142 -12.40 21.74 17.60
CA LEU A 142 -13.51 22.26 16.81
C LEU A 142 -14.83 22.08 17.56
N PRO A 143 -15.75 23.06 17.49
CA PRO A 143 -17.08 22.87 18.05
C PRO A 143 -17.78 21.70 17.33
N TYR A 144 -18.35 20.79 18.10
CA TYR A 144 -19.20 19.71 17.58
C TYR A 144 -20.27 20.33 16.67
N LYS A 145 -20.35 19.86 15.42
CA LYS A 145 -21.40 20.25 14.49
C LYS A 145 -22.70 19.50 14.74
#